data_AF-A0A842Q5C4-F1
#
_entry.id   AF-A0A842Q5C4-F1
#
_cell.length_a   1.000
_cell.length_b   1.000
_cell.length_c   1.000
_cell.angle_alpha   90.00
_cell.angle_beta   90.00
_cell.angle_gamma   90.00
#
_symmetry.space_group_name_H-M   'P 1'
#
loop_
_entity.id
_entity.type
_entity.pdbx_description
1 polymer ?
#
loop_
_entity_poly.entity_id
_entity_poly.type
_entity_poly.pdbx_seq_one_letter_code
_entity_poly.pdbx_strand_id
1 'polypeptide(L)' 'VSANVEVPLIDKRNGQVISISDRMLQIMDLETFEVFETSSVEDEIRDKIRQGGEVEYWKVMERVKIARVKS' A
#
# COMPACT_ATOMS: atom_id res chain seq x y z
N VAL A 1 -15.10 5.86 35.32
CA VAL A 1 -15.39 5.65 33.88
C VAL A 1 -14.19 4.96 33.28
N SER A 2 -14.39 3.79 32.68
CA SER A 2 -13.34 3.08 31.94
C SER A 2 -13.62 3.31 30.45
N ALA A 3 -12.72 3.98 29.75
CA ALA A 3 -12.84 4.23 28.32
C ALA A 3 -12.21 3.06 27.55
N ASN A 4 -12.97 2.46 26.63
CA ASN A 4 -12.44 1.51 25.66
C ASN A 4 -12.12 2.25 24.37
N VAL A 5 -11.01 1.89 23.71
CA VAL A 5 -10.58 2.45 22.43
C VAL A 5 -10.48 1.30 21.43
N GLU A 6 -11.06 1.48 20.25
CA GLU A 6 -10.91 0.53 19.15
C GLU A 6 -9.57 0.73 18.45
N VAL A 7 -8.82 -0.36 18.30
CA VAL A 7 -7.54 -0.38 17.59
C VAL A 7 -7.74 -1.14 16.28
N PRO A 8 -7.53 -0.52 15.11
CA PRO A 8 -7.70 -1.21 13.84
C PRO A 8 -6.54 -2.20 13.63
N LEU A 9 -6.86 -3.37 13.07
CA LEU A 9 -5.85 -4.32 12.64
C LEU A 9 -5.24 -3.84 11.32
N ILE A 10 -3.91 -3.82 11.27
CA ILE A 10 -3.13 -3.44 10.09
C ILE A 10 -2.54 -4.72 9.50
N ASP A 11 -2.96 -5.06 8.30
CA ASP A 11 -2.40 -6.17 7.53
C ASP A 11 -1.31 -5.64 6.59
N LYS A 12 -0.10 -6.19 6.66
CA LYS A 12 1.07 -5.71 5.91
C LYS A 12 1.43 -6.74 4.86
N ARG A 13 1.38 -6.34 3.59
CA ARG A 13 1.58 -7.24 2.46
C ARG A 13 2.54 -6.63 1.45
N ASN A 14 3.09 -7.47 0.58
CA ASN A 14 4.01 -7.03 -0.47
C ASN A 14 3.29 -7.04 -1.81
N GLY A 15 3.56 -6.02 -2.62
CA GLY A 15 3.00 -5.90 -3.96
C GLY A 15 4.02 -5.39 -4.95
N GLN A 16 3.74 -5.57 -6.24
CA GLN A 16 4.50 -5.02 -7.34
C GLN A 16 3.73 -3.90 -8.02
N VAL A 17 4.41 -2.79 -8.34
CA VAL A 17 3.82 -1.67 -9.07
C VAL A 17 3.70 -2.03 -10.55
N ILE A 18 2.48 -2.18 -11.04
CA ILE A 18 2.22 -2.53 -12.44
C ILE A 18 2.26 -1.29 -13.33
N SER A 19 1.69 -0.18 -12.88
CA SER A 19 1.63 1.08 -13.63
C SER A 19 1.45 2.28 -12.71
N ILE A 20 1.80 3.46 -13.20
CA ILE A 20 1.70 4.74 -12.50
C ILE A 20 1.02 5.73 -13.45
N SER A 21 -0.14 6.24 -13.03
CA SER A 21 -0.95 7.21 -13.78
C SER A 21 -1.19 8.42 -12.89
N ASP A 22 -0.48 9.53 -13.16
CA ASP A 22 -0.44 10.72 -12.31
C ASP A 22 -0.12 10.40 -10.84
N ARG A 23 -1.15 10.36 -9.98
CA ARG A 23 -1.04 10.04 -8.56
C ARG A 23 -1.54 8.65 -8.20
N MET A 24 -2.25 7.98 -9.11
CA MET A 24 -2.79 6.64 -8.94
C MET A 24 -1.75 5.60 -9.32
N LEU A 25 -1.58 4.60 -8.46
CA LEU A 25 -0.74 3.45 -8.71
C LEU A 25 -1.60 2.21 -8.80
N GLN A 26 -1.31 1.36 -9.79
CA GLN A 26 -1.86 0.03 -9.87
C GLN A 26 -0.85 -0.95 -9.28
N ILE A 27 -1.29 -1.74 -8.31
CA ILE A 27 -0.47 -2.66 -7.53
C ILE A 27 -1.03 -4.07 -7.68
N MET A 28 -0.15 -5.04 -7.91
CA MET A 28 -0.46 -6.47 -7.82
C MET A 28 0.03 -7.00 -6.49
N ASP A 29 -0.85 -7.59 -5.68
CA ASP A 29 -0.42 -8.33 -4.49
C ASP A 29 0.38 -9.58 -4.88
N LEU A 30 1.52 -9.82 -4.22
CA LEU A 30 2.43 -10.90 -4.58
C LEU A 30 2.00 -12.29 -4.07
N GLU A 31 0.99 -12.38 -3.20
CA GLU A 31 0.49 -13.66 -2.69
C GLU A 31 -0.82 -14.06 -3.37
N THR A 32 -1.75 -13.12 -3.58
CA THR A 32 -3.06 -13.38 -4.17
C THR A 32 -3.15 -13.02 -5.64
N PHE A 33 -2.17 -12.30 -6.19
CA PHE A 33 -2.17 -11.77 -7.56
C PHE A 33 -3.37 -10.83 -7.85
N GLU A 34 -4.06 -10.37 -6.81
CA GLU A 34 -5.13 -9.40 -6.94
C GLU A 34 -4.54 -8.04 -7.34
N VAL A 35 -5.18 -7.39 -8.29
CA VAL A 35 -4.79 -6.06 -8.77
C VAL A 35 -5.75 -5.02 -8.20
N PHE A 36 -5.19 -4.00 -7.56
CA PHE A 36 -5.94 -2.89 -7.00
C PHE A 36 -5.24 -1.56 -7.29
N GLU A 37 -5.97 -0.47 -7.10
CA GLU A 37 -5.46 0.87 -7.29
C GLU A 37 -5.40 1.64 -5.99
N THR A 38 -4.36 2.45 -5.80
CA THR A 38 -4.27 3.37 -4.67
C THR A 38 -3.48 4.61 -5.04
N SER A 39 -3.88 5.77 -4.51
CA SER A 39 -3.08 7.00 -4.51
C SER A 39 -2.44 7.29 -3.16
N SER A 40 -2.78 6.49 -2.14
CA SER A 40 -2.28 6.66 -0.78
C SER A 40 -0.88 6.08 -0.66
N VAL A 41 0.09 6.98 -0.54
CA VAL A 41 1.52 6.66 -0.46
C VAL A 41 2.11 7.52 0.65
N GLU A 42 3.04 6.96 1.42
CA GLU A 42 3.82 7.75 2.36
C GLU A 42 4.64 8.82 1.65
N ASP A 43 4.55 10.08 2.09
CA ASP A 43 5.08 11.23 1.34
C ASP A 43 6.60 11.10 1.07
N GLU A 44 7.34 10.55 2.03
CA GLU A 44 8.80 10.37 1.97
C GLU A 44 9.29 9.39 0.90
N ILE A 45 8.40 8.53 0.37
CA ILE A 45 8.76 7.49 -0.59
C ILE A 45 8.14 7.67 -1.96
N ARG A 46 7.24 8.65 -2.14
CA ARG A 46 6.50 8.83 -3.39
C ARG A 46 7.42 8.95 -4.61
N ASP A 47 8.50 9.72 -4.50
CA ASP A 47 9.47 9.92 -5.57
C ASP A 47 10.38 8.70 -5.84
N LYS A 48 10.36 7.71 -4.94
CA LYS A 48 11.16 6.48 -5.04
C LYS A 48 10.39 5.35 -5.72
N ILE A 49 9.09 5.48 -5.90
CA ILE A 49 8.28 4.45 -6.53
C ILE A 49 8.56 4.41 -8.03
N ARG A 50 8.75 3.20 -8.56
CA ARG A 50 8.98 2.94 -9.98
C ARG A 50 8.09 1.80 -10.44
N GLN A 51 7.67 1.84 -11.70
CA GLN A 51 7.00 0.72 -12.34
C GLN A 51 7.91 -0.52 -12.30
N GLY A 52 7.32 -1.69 -12.02
CA GLY A 52 8.02 -2.95 -11.80
C GLY A 52 8.67 -3.10 -10.42
N GLY A 53 8.75 -2.03 -9.63
CA GLY A 53 9.30 -2.06 -8.28
C GLY A 53 8.37 -2.74 -7.27
N GLU A 54 8.97 -3.38 -6.26
CA GLU A 54 8.23 -3.97 -5.16
C GLU A 54 8.02 -2.97 -4.01
N VAL A 55 6.88 -3.07 -3.35
CA VAL A 55 6.48 -2.19 -2.25
C VAL A 55 5.82 -3.01 -1.13
N GLU A 56 5.96 -2.55 0.11
CA GLU A 56 5.11 -2.97 1.22
C GLU A 56 3.91 -2.01 1.31
N TYR A 57 2.72 -2.59 1.34
CA TYR A 57 1.49 -1.86 1.54
C TYR A 57 0.77 -2.35 2.79
N TRP A 58 0.05 -1.43 3.42
CA TRP A 58 -0.77 -1.70 4.60
C TRP A 58 -2.23 -1.66 4.19
N LYS A 59 -2.94 -2.76 4.47
CA LYS A 59 -4.39 -2.87 4.33
C LYS A 59 -5.01 -2.67 5.70
N VAL A 60 -5.81 -1.62 5.82
CA VAL A 60 -6.56 -1.26 7.02
C VAL A 60 -8.03 -1.23 6.64
N MET A 61 -8.74 -2.32 6.90
CA MET A 61 -10.09 -2.56 6.40
C MET A 61 -10.11 -2.48 4.85
N GLU A 62 -10.85 -1.53 4.28
CA GLU A 62 -10.95 -1.30 2.83
C GLU A 62 -9.91 -0.31 2.30
N ARG A 63 -9.08 0.26 3.17
CA ARG A 63 -8.07 1.26 2.78
C ARG A 63 -6.71 0.60 2.59
N VAL A 64 -6.01 1.04 1.55
CA VAL A 64 -4.64 0.62 1.27
C VAL A 64 -3.72 1.82 1.26
N LYS A 65 -2.59 1.75 1.96
CA LYS A 65 -1.51 2.74 1.93
C LYS A 65 -0.18 2.07 1.57
N ILE A 66 0.54 2.63 0.60
CA ILE A 66 1.92 2.21 0.32
C ILE A 66 2.84 2.83 1.38
N ALA A 67 3.46 1.97 2.19
CA ALA A 67 4.22 2.39 3.37
C ALA A 67 5.73 2.35 3.12
N ARG A 68 6.21 1.47 2.23
CA ARG A 68 7.65 1.31 1.99
C ARG A 68 7.95 0.81 0.57
N VAL A 69 9.06 1.26 -0.01
CA VAL A 69 9.65 0.65 -1.22
C VAL A 69 10.63 -0.45 -0.82
N LYS A 70 10.52 -1.63 -1.43
CA LYS A 70 11.45 -2.74 -1.24
C LYS A 70 12.62 -2.56 -2.21
N SER A 71 13.83 -2.83 -1.73
CA SER A 71 15.10 -2.67 -2.47
C SER A 71 15.45 -3.92 -3.25
#